data_AF-A0A0S2IJ35-F1
#
_entry.id   AF-A0A0S2IJ35-F1
#
_cell.length_a   1.000
_cell.length_b   1.000
_cell.length_c   1.000
_cell.angle_alpha   90.00
_cell.angle_beta   90.00
_cell.angle_gamma   90.00
#
_symmetry.space_group_name_H-M   'P 1'
#
loop_
_entity.id
_entity.type
_entity.pdbx_description
1 polymer ?
#
loop_
_entity_poly.entity_id
_entity_poly.type
_entity_poly.pdbx_seq_one_letter_code
_entity_poly.pdbx_strand_id
1 'polypeptide(L)'
;MAQAKPNYSKPIFEQSFTINSLQAQRVVDRVFRRTVSALYGIDVILRIIGDENEIDEVEQIISQLIEDCAKAVDSEQARLDKLMESNGIDEVPDYTDPITFNAKISSPQVGQFVGLVRKLDALMISMDTLWLSSVLSNKQRVDGNYAWQQRIIKLARRIIDIEIRARKSAQA
;
A
#
# COMPACT_ATOMS: atom_id res chain seq x y z
N MET A 1 -24.09 14.33 -24.50
CA MET A 1 -23.11 15.12 -23.71
C MET A 1 -22.94 14.42 -22.38
N ALA A 2 -21.74 13.90 -22.06
CA ALA A 2 -21.51 13.29 -20.76
C ALA A 2 -21.62 14.38 -19.69
N GLN A 3 -22.58 14.27 -18.76
CA GLN A 3 -22.69 15.20 -17.64
C GLN A 3 -21.36 15.24 -16.89
N ALA A 4 -20.82 16.44 -16.65
CA ALA A 4 -19.65 16.62 -15.82
C ALA A 4 -19.93 16.04 -14.43
N LYS A 5 -19.04 15.16 -13.93
CA LYS A 5 -19.20 14.57 -12.60
C LYS A 5 -19.27 15.71 -11.57
N PRO A 6 -20.30 15.77 -10.71
CA PRO A 6 -20.39 16.80 -9.68
C PRO A 6 -19.15 16.77 -8.78
N ASN A 7 -18.56 17.94 -8.56
CA ASN A 7 -17.34 18.09 -7.77
C ASN A 7 -17.73 18.42 -6.32
N TYR A 8 -17.83 17.41 -5.48
CA TYR A 8 -18.19 17.57 -4.08
C TYR A 8 -16.97 17.96 -3.24
N SER A 9 -17.15 18.90 -2.31
CA SER A 9 -16.14 19.18 -1.29
C SER A 9 -15.90 17.93 -0.45
N LYS A 10 -14.63 17.62 -0.17
CA LYS A 10 -14.25 16.46 0.63
C LYS A 10 -13.03 16.76 1.51
N PRO A 11 -12.99 16.25 2.75
CA PRO A 11 -11.83 16.39 3.60
C PRO A 11 -10.64 15.60 3.01
N ILE A 12 -9.45 16.18 3.11
CA ILE A 12 -8.19 15.51 2.74
C ILE A 12 -7.14 15.79 3.81
N PHE A 13 -6.35 14.78 4.15
CA PHE A 13 -5.04 14.99 4.77
C PHE A 13 -3.97 14.88 3.68
N GLU A 14 -3.13 15.90 3.56
CA GLU A 14 -1.94 15.82 2.72
C GLU A 14 -0.76 15.36 3.58
N GLN A 15 -0.07 14.32 3.12
CA GLN A 15 1.14 13.82 3.76
C GLN A 15 2.24 13.72 2.71
N SER A 16 3.36 14.37 2.98
CA SER A 16 4.58 14.24 2.18
C SER A 16 5.56 13.33 2.90
N PHE A 17 6.12 12.36 2.19
CA PHE A 17 7.17 11.50 2.71
C PHE A 17 8.09 11.01 1.60
N THR A 18 9.33 10.70 1.98
CA THR A 18 10.32 10.14 1.05
C THR A 18 10.09 8.65 0.85
N ILE A 19 10.24 8.18 -0.39
CA ILE A 19 10.28 6.76 -0.75
C ILE A 19 11.65 6.47 -1.35
N ASN A 20 12.41 5.63 -0.67
CA ASN A 20 13.80 5.38 -0.99
C ASN A 20 13.95 4.23 -1.98
N SER A 21 13.28 3.11 -1.72
CA SER A 21 13.47 1.86 -2.46
C SER A 21 12.73 1.85 -3.80
N LEU A 22 13.40 1.34 -4.83
CA LEU A 22 12.81 1.18 -6.17
C LEU A 22 11.54 0.31 -6.14
N GLN A 23 11.44 -0.66 -5.24
CA GLN A 23 10.30 -1.55 -5.12
C GLN A 23 9.07 -0.81 -4.62
N ALA A 24 9.22 0.04 -3.60
CA ALA A 24 8.13 0.88 -3.12
C ALA A 24 7.73 1.95 -4.15
N GLN A 25 8.71 2.57 -4.82
CA GLN A 25 8.46 3.48 -5.96
C GLN A 25 7.65 2.80 -7.07
N ARG A 26 8.02 1.57 -7.46
CA ARG A 26 7.27 0.79 -8.45
C ARG A 26 5.85 0.45 -8.02
N VAL A 27 5.60 0.19 -6.74
CA VAL A 27 4.24 0.01 -6.22
C VAL A 27 3.44 1.30 -6.38
N VAL A 28 4.04 2.44 -6.04
CA VAL A 28 3.41 3.75 -6.22
C VAL A 28 3.05 3.99 -7.69
N ASP A 29 4.03 3.88 -8.58
CA ASP A 29 3.86 4.16 -10.01
C ASP A 29 2.79 3.29 -10.66
N ARG A 30 2.75 2.00 -10.30
CA ARG A 30 1.93 1.01 -11.02
C ARG A 30 0.50 0.95 -10.53
N VAL A 31 0.26 1.04 -9.23
CA VAL A 31 -1.05 0.70 -8.66
C VAL A 31 -1.66 1.78 -7.78
N PHE A 32 -0.86 2.68 -7.17
CA PHE A 32 -1.36 3.57 -6.12
C PHE A 32 -2.54 4.42 -6.56
N ARG A 33 -2.42 5.13 -7.70
CA ARG A 33 -3.48 6.02 -8.18
C ARG A 33 -4.80 5.28 -8.40
N ARG A 34 -4.76 4.09 -9.03
CA ARG A 34 -5.98 3.32 -9.31
C ARG A 34 -6.56 2.71 -8.03
N THR A 35 -5.72 2.24 -7.11
CA THR A 35 -6.16 1.70 -5.82
C THR A 35 -6.80 2.78 -4.95
N VAL A 36 -6.18 3.96 -4.81
CA VAL A 36 -6.77 5.08 -4.04
C VAL A 36 -8.10 5.53 -4.65
N SER A 37 -8.19 5.58 -5.99
CA SER A 37 -9.46 5.87 -6.66
C SER A 37 -10.53 4.80 -6.42
N ALA A 38 -10.13 3.53 -6.28
CA ALA A 38 -11.06 2.44 -6.00
C ALA A 38 -11.55 2.51 -4.55
N LEU A 39 -10.64 2.69 -3.59
CA LEU A 39 -10.97 2.86 -2.17
C LEU A 39 -11.94 4.03 -1.97
N TYR A 40 -11.63 5.20 -2.52
CA TYR A 40 -12.56 6.33 -2.48
C TYR A 40 -13.91 6.03 -3.14
N GLY A 41 -13.92 5.24 -4.22
CA GLY A 41 -15.13 4.79 -4.88
C GLY A 41 -16.02 3.97 -3.94
N ILE A 42 -15.41 3.06 -3.17
CA ILE A 42 -16.12 2.24 -2.20
C ILE A 42 -16.60 3.09 -1.02
N ASP A 43 -15.69 3.79 -0.36
CA ASP A 43 -15.96 4.47 0.91
C ASP A 43 -16.96 5.63 0.77
N VAL A 44 -17.00 6.28 -0.40
CA VAL A 44 -17.81 7.49 -0.62
C VAL A 44 -18.86 7.31 -1.70
N ILE A 45 -18.51 6.81 -2.88
CA ILE A 45 -19.46 6.77 -4.00
C ILE A 45 -20.50 5.68 -3.78
N LEU A 46 -20.07 4.46 -3.42
CA LEU A 46 -20.99 3.34 -3.23
C LEU A 46 -21.92 3.56 -2.04
N ARG A 47 -21.45 4.21 -0.98
CA ARG A 47 -22.31 4.60 0.16
C ARG A 47 -23.45 5.57 -0.22
N ILE A 48 -23.35 6.27 -1.35
CA ILE A 48 -24.41 7.17 -1.85
C ILE A 48 -25.45 6.40 -2.69
N ILE A 49 -25.04 5.35 -3.40
CA ILE A 49 -25.88 4.70 -4.43
C ILE A 49 -26.26 3.25 -4.14
N GLY A 50 -25.57 2.57 -3.21
CA GLY A 50 -25.76 1.16 -2.89
C GLY A 50 -26.51 0.93 -1.57
N ASP A 51 -26.75 -0.35 -1.27
CA ASP A 51 -27.31 -0.78 0.02
C ASP A 51 -26.29 -0.64 1.14
N GLU A 52 -26.69 -0.03 2.25
CA GLU A 52 -25.78 0.31 3.36
C GLU A 52 -25.12 -0.93 3.97
N ASN A 53 -25.85 -2.04 4.13
CA ASN A 53 -25.30 -3.26 4.73
C ASN A 53 -24.27 -3.92 3.80
N GLU A 54 -24.56 -3.98 2.50
CA GLU A 54 -23.62 -4.53 1.52
C GLU A 54 -22.32 -3.71 1.45
N ILE A 55 -22.42 -2.37 1.55
CA ILE A 55 -21.24 -1.51 1.53
C ILE A 55 -20.41 -1.66 2.81
N ASP A 56 -21.04 -1.77 3.97
CA ASP A 56 -20.34 -2.00 5.24
C ASP A 56 -19.56 -3.34 5.21
N GLU A 57 -20.15 -4.40 4.66
CA GLU A 57 -19.46 -5.68 4.48
C GLU A 57 -18.24 -5.57 3.53
N VAL A 58 -18.40 -4.87 2.41
CA VAL A 58 -17.30 -4.63 1.45
C VAL A 58 -16.17 -3.83 2.10
N GLU A 59 -16.52 -2.79 2.86
CA GLU A 59 -15.56 -1.95 3.59
C GLU A 59 -14.76 -2.78 4.61
N GLN A 60 -15.44 -3.65 5.36
CA GLN A 60 -14.80 -4.53 6.33
C GLN A 60 -13.85 -5.53 5.66
N ILE A 61 -14.27 -6.15 4.54
CA ILE A 61 -13.43 -7.08 3.79
C ILE A 61 -12.14 -6.39 3.31
N ILE A 62 -12.26 -5.18 2.76
CA ILE A 62 -11.10 -4.43 2.27
C ILE A 62 -10.16 -4.04 3.40
N SER A 63 -10.71 -3.54 4.50
CA SER A 63 -9.95 -3.18 5.68
C SER A 63 -9.16 -4.39 6.21
N GLN A 64 -9.81 -5.56 6.30
CA GLN A 64 -9.15 -6.80 6.71
C GLN A 64 -8.02 -7.21 5.76
N LEU A 65 -8.22 -7.09 4.44
CA LEU A 65 -7.20 -7.43 3.45
C LEU A 65 -5.95 -6.54 3.56
N ILE A 66 -6.14 -5.24 3.84
CA ILE A 66 -5.04 -4.31 4.05
C ILE A 66 -4.33 -4.62 5.38
N GLU A 67 -5.10 -4.85 6.43
CA GLU A 67 -4.58 -5.18 7.77
C GLU A 67 -3.77 -6.48 7.77
N ASP A 68 -4.27 -7.54 7.14
CA ASP A 68 -3.56 -8.82 7.03
C ASP A 68 -2.23 -8.67 6.27
N CYS A 69 -2.22 -7.84 5.23
CA CYS A 69 -0.99 -7.54 4.50
C CYS A 69 -0.02 -6.72 5.36
N ALA A 70 -0.53 -5.73 6.12
CA ALA A 70 0.28 -4.92 7.02
C ALA A 70 0.89 -5.77 8.14
N LYS A 71 0.11 -6.64 8.78
CA LYS A 71 0.59 -7.59 9.81
C LYS A 71 1.68 -8.52 9.27
N ALA A 72 1.53 -8.98 8.04
CA ALA A 72 2.57 -9.79 7.41
C ALA A 72 3.86 -9.00 7.18
N VAL A 73 3.76 -7.74 6.71
CA VAL A 73 4.94 -6.86 6.55
C VAL A 73 5.57 -6.58 7.91
N ASP A 74 4.79 -6.29 8.94
CA ASP A 74 5.29 -6.00 10.30
C ASP A 74 5.97 -7.21 10.93
N SER A 75 5.43 -8.42 10.69
CA SER A 75 6.05 -9.66 11.17
C SER A 75 7.41 -9.90 10.51
N GLU A 76 7.52 -9.62 9.21
CA GLU A 76 8.80 -9.76 8.51
C GLU A 76 9.78 -8.65 8.89
N GLN A 77 9.31 -7.41 9.05
CA GLN A 77 10.11 -6.30 9.55
C GLN A 77 10.74 -6.66 10.90
N ALA A 78 9.93 -7.13 11.86
CA ALA A 78 10.44 -7.58 13.16
C ALA A 78 11.43 -8.74 13.06
N ARG A 79 11.33 -9.61 12.04
CA ARG A 79 12.30 -10.67 11.78
C ARG A 79 13.62 -10.10 11.26
N LEU A 80 13.57 -9.11 10.36
CA LEU A 80 14.76 -8.44 9.83
C LEU A 80 15.44 -7.58 10.90
N ASP A 81 14.68 -6.86 11.72
CA ASP A 81 15.19 -6.05 12.84
C ASP A 81 15.99 -6.91 13.81
N LYS A 82 15.43 -8.04 14.25
CA LYS A 82 16.15 -9.01 15.10
C LYS A 82 17.42 -9.55 14.44
N LEU A 83 17.38 -9.74 13.13
CA LEU A 83 18.54 -10.22 12.39
C LEU A 83 19.63 -9.13 12.34
N MET A 84 19.26 -7.86 12.16
CA MET A 84 20.17 -6.72 12.24
C MET A 84 20.79 -6.61 13.64
N GLU A 85 19.97 -6.64 14.69
CA GLU A 85 20.41 -6.62 16.09
C GLU A 85 21.39 -7.76 16.39
N SER A 86 21.08 -8.99 15.97
CA SER A 86 21.94 -10.16 16.21
C SER A 86 23.29 -10.11 15.50
N ASN A 87 23.42 -9.27 14.46
CA ASN A 87 24.65 -9.06 13.72
C ASN A 87 25.32 -7.71 14.05
N GLY A 88 24.78 -6.95 15.01
CA GLY A 88 25.32 -5.64 15.40
C GLY A 88 25.26 -4.59 14.29
N ILE A 89 24.19 -4.59 13.49
CA ILE A 89 24.02 -3.67 12.36
C ILE A 89 23.05 -2.56 12.75
N ASP A 90 23.58 -1.34 12.90
CA ASP A 90 22.80 -0.15 13.29
C ASP A 90 22.64 0.87 12.14
N GLU A 91 23.46 0.77 11.09
CA GLU A 91 23.45 1.69 9.96
C GLU A 91 22.51 1.22 8.84
N VAL A 92 21.90 2.17 8.14
CA VAL A 92 21.06 1.93 6.94
C VAL A 92 21.69 2.60 5.72
N PRO A 93 21.52 2.05 4.52
CA PRO A 93 22.13 2.59 3.31
C PRO A 93 21.44 3.85 2.82
N ASP A 94 22.23 4.72 2.18
CA ASP A 94 21.70 5.78 1.33
C ASP A 94 21.16 5.24 0.01
N TYR A 95 20.19 5.97 -0.56
CA TYR A 95 19.60 5.66 -1.85
C TYR A 95 19.97 6.73 -2.88
N THR A 96 20.25 6.29 -4.11
CA THR A 96 20.77 7.16 -5.17
C THR A 96 19.72 8.09 -5.77
N ASP A 97 18.44 7.69 -5.73
CA ASP A 97 17.33 8.44 -6.33
C ASP A 97 16.03 8.27 -5.53
N PRO A 98 15.98 8.78 -4.29
CA PRO A 98 14.78 8.77 -3.48
C PRO A 98 13.77 9.79 -4.04
N ILE A 99 12.47 9.45 -4.02
CA ILE A 99 11.42 10.36 -4.47
C ILE A 99 10.68 10.97 -3.28
N THR A 100 10.25 12.22 -3.42
CA THR A 100 9.26 12.81 -2.50
C THR A 100 7.86 12.46 -3.01
N PHE A 101 7.09 11.75 -2.19
CA PHE A 101 5.73 11.34 -2.51
C PHE A 101 4.70 12.11 -1.69
N ASN A 102 3.75 12.74 -2.38
CA ASN A 102 2.68 13.53 -1.77
C ASN A 102 1.36 12.75 -1.82
N ALA A 103 1.03 12.07 -0.73
CA ALA A 103 -0.22 11.34 -0.58
C ALA A 103 -1.36 12.28 -0.17
N LYS A 104 -2.53 12.11 -0.81
CA LYS A 104 -3.78 12.75 -0.39
C LYS A 104 -4.71 11.69 0.19
N ILE A 105 -4.89 11.71 1.49
CA ILE A 105 -5.71 10.76 2.24
C ILE A 105 -7.13 11.30 2.32
N SER A 106 -8.04 10.71 1.54
CA SER A 106 -9.45 11.09 1.46
C SER A 106 -10.40 10.15 2.21
N SER A 107 -9.89 9.03 2.73
CA SER A 107 -10.64 8.06 3.53
C SER A 107 -9.69 7.25 4.42
N PRO A 108 -10.19 6.59 5.48
CA PRO A 108 -9.37 5.75 6.36
C PRO A 108 -8.58 4.66 5.61
N GLN A 109 -9.21 3.97 4.66
CA GLN A 109 -8.61 2.88 3.89
C GLN A 109 -7.50 3.39 2.97
N VAL A 110 -7.65 4.60 2.41
CA VAL A 110 -6.55 5.27 1.70
C VAL A 110 -5.38 5.51 2.65
N GLY A 111 -5.65 5.93 3.88
CA GLY A 111 -4.63 6.10 4.92
C GLY A 111 -3.91 4.78 5.25
N GLN A 112 -4.65 3.69 5.40
CA GLN A 112 -4.08 2.35 5.63
C GLN A 112 -3.18 1.92 4.46
N PHE A 113 -3.61 2.12 3.21
CA PHE A 113 -2.82 1.75 2.04
C PHE A 113 -1.56 2.61 1.89
N VAL A 114 -1.64 3.92 2.20
CA VAL A 114 -0.46 4.80 2.29
C VAL A 114 0.52 4.29 3.35
N GLY A 115 0.02 3.92 4.53
CA GLY A 115 0.82 3.31 5.59
C GLY A 115 1.51 2.01 5.14
N LEU A 116 0.81 1.16 4.38
CA LEU A 116 1.37 -0.07 3.84
C LEU A 116 2.51 0.18 2.84
N VAL A 117 2.41 1.21 1.99
CA VAL A 117 3.51 1.60 1.08
C VAL A 117 4.75 2.04 1.88
N ARG A 118 4.56 2.81 2.96
CA ARG A 118 5.67 3.22 3.83
C ARG A 118 6.33 2.04 4.53
N LYS A 119 5.53 1.08 5.01
CA LYS A 119 6.04 -0.16 5.61
C LYS A 119 6.82 -1.01 4.61
N LEU A 120 6.36 -1.08 3.35
CA LEU A 120 7.13 -1.73 2.29
C LEU A 120 8.49 -1.05 2.10
N ASP A 121 8.54 0.27 2.04
CA ASP A 121 9.80 1.00 1.87
C ASP A 121 10.79 0.68 2.99
N ALA A 122 10.35 0.76 4.26
CA ALA A 122 11.15 0.40 5.42
C ALA A 122 11.66 -1.07 5.37
N LEU A 123 10.80 -1.98 4.92
CA LEU A 123 11.17 -3.39 4.77
C LEU A 123 12.27 -3.58 3.71
N MET A 124 12.19 -2.87 2.60
CA MET A 124 13.22 -2.92 1.56
C MET A 124 14.54 -2.33 2.05
N ILE A 125 14.50 -1.24 2.83
CA ILE A 125 15.69 -0.66 3.47
C ILE A 125 16.38 -1.71 4.35
N SER A 126 15.61 -2.41 5.17
CA SER A 126 16.14 -3.44 6.08
C SER A 126 16.71 -4.64 5.32
N MET A 127 16.04 -5.07 4.24
CA MET A 127 16.51 -6.15 3.37
C MET A 127 17.82 -5.76 2.65
N ASP A 128 17.90 -4.53 2.17
CA ASP A 128 19.06 -3.98 1.48
C ASP A 128 20.23 -3.80 2.44
N THR A 129 19.96 -3.37 3.68
CA THR A 129 20.93 -3.26 4.77
C THR A 129 21.57 -4.62 5.07
N LEU A 130 20.76 -5.62 5.38
CA LEU A 130 21.24 -6.97 5.66
C LEU A 130 22.02 -7.60 4.48
N TRP A 131 21.65 -7.25 3.26
CA TRP A 131 22.39 -7.68 2.08
C TRP A 131 23.75 -7.00 1.93
N LEU A 132 23.83 -5.67 2.10
CA LEU A 132 25.10 -4.93 2.05
C LEU A 132 26.04 -5.35 3.19
N SER A 133 25.50 -5.71 4.35
CA SER A 133 26.24 -6.29 5.48
C SER A 133 26.58 -7.77 5.31
N SER A 134 26.36 -8.37 4.14
CA SER A 134 26.65 -9.78 3.83
C SER A 134 25.89 -10.83 4.66
N VAL A 135 24.81 -10.45 5.35
CA VAL A 135 23.94 -11.36 6.11
C VAL A 135 22.95 -12.08 5.17
N LEU A 136 22.44 -11.38 4.16
CA LEU A 136 21.60 -11.97 3.12
C LEU A 136 22.40 -12.17 1.83
N SER A 137 22.18 -13.31 1.17
CA SER A 137 22.69 -13.55 -0.19
C SER A 137 21.96 -12.69 -1.24
N ASN A 138 22.61 -12.51 -2.40
CA ASN A 138 21.98 -11.88 -3.58
C ASN A 138 20.62 -12.50 -3.92
N LYS A 139 20.52 -13.83 -3.84
CA LYS A 139 19.28 -14.56 -4.13
C LYS A 139 18.19 -14.23 -3.12
N GLN A 140 18.51 -14.23 -1.83
CA GLN A 140 17.54 -13.89 -0.77
C GLN A 140 17.03 -12.46 -0.92
N ARG A 141 17.92 -11.49 -1.21
CA ARG A 141 17.52 -10.10 -1.49
C ARG A 141 16.56 -10.02 -2.66
N VAL A 142 16.91 -10.59 -3.81
CA VAL A 142 16.10 -10.49 -5.03
C VAL A 142 14.74 -11.15 -4.85
N ASP A 143 14.73 -12.37 -4.30
CA ASP A 143 13.49 -13.14 -4.09
C ASP A 143 12.59 -12.45 -3.05
N GLY A 144 13.16 -11.96 -1.94
CA GLY A 144 12.45 -11.23 -0.90
C GLY A 144 11.84 -9.93 -1.41
N ASN A 145 12.64 -9.09 -2.08
CA ASN A 145 12.19 -7.81 -2.64
C ASN A 145 11.07 -8.02 -3.66
N TYR A 146 11.21 -9.02 -4.54
CA TYR A 146 10.18 -9.34 -5.52
C TYR A 146 8.89 -9.85 -4.86
N ALA A 147 9.00 -10.75 -3.88
CA ALA A 147 7.83 -11.33 -3.21
C ALA A 147 6.98 -10.25 -2.52
N TRP A 148 7.59 -9.33 -1.78
CA TRP A 148 6.86 -8.27 -1.07
C TRP A 148 6.27 -7.23 -2.03
N GLN A 149 7.02 -6.83 -3.06
CA GLN A 149 6.49 -5.95 -4.12
C GLN A 149 5.27 -6.59 -4.79
N GLN A 150 5.33 -7.88 -5.15
CA GLN A 150 4.21 -8.58 -5.77
C GLN A 150 3.04 -8.76 -4.83
N ARG A 151 3.27 -9.00 -3.54
CA ARG A 151 2.20 -9.16 -2.55
C ARG A 151 1.32 -7.91 -2.49
N ILE A 152 1.93 -6.73 -2.43
CA ILE A 152 1.18 -5.46 -2.39
C ILE A 152 0.53 -5.14 -3.74
N ILE A 153 1.18 -5.43 -4.86
CA ILE A 153 0.55 -5.28 -6.19
C ILE A 153 -0.69 -6.18 -6.33
N LYS A 154 -0.62 -7.43 -5.85
CA LYS A 154 -1.76 -8.36 -5.88
C LYS A 154 -2.90 -7.90 -4.98
N LEU A 155 -2.60 -7.40 -3.79
CA LEU A 155 -3.58 -6.78 -2.90
C LEU A 155 -4.28 -5.59 -3.58
N ALA A 156 -3.50 -4.67 -4.14
CA ALA A 156 -3.99 -3.50 -4.84
C ALA A 156 -4.96 -3.87 -5.99
N ARG A 157 -4.62 -4.89 -6.78
CA ARG A 157 -5.49 -5.42 -7.85
C ARG A 157 -6.79 -5.99 -7.29
N ARG A 158 -6.70 -6.79 -6.22
CA ARG A 158 -7.88 -7.36 -5.55
C ARG A 158 -8.84 -6.28 -5.06
N ILE A 159 -8.33 -5.18 -4.48
CA ILE A 159 -9.16 -4.03 -4.06
C ILE A 159 -9.87 -3.41 -5.26
N ILE A 160 -9.16 -3.21 -6.38
CA ILE A 160 -9.73 -2.66 -7.61
C ILE A 160 -10.83 -3.59 -8.16
N ASP A 161 -10.62 -4.90 -8.15
CA ASP A 161 -11.60 -5.88 -8.63
C ASP A 161 -12.85 -5.95 -7.73
N ILE A 162 -12.69 -5.73 -6.42
CA ILE A 162 -13.81 -5.58 -5.49
C ILE A 162 -14.63 -4.33 -5.84
N GLU A 163 -13.97 -3.17 -6.05
CA GLU A 163 -14.66 -1.93 -6.44
C GLU A 163 -15.46 -2.08 -7.74
N ILE A 164 -14.87 -2.71 -8.75
CA ILE A 164 -15.52 -2.93 -10.04
C ILE A 164 -16.78 -3.79 -9.88
N ARG A 165 -16.73 -4.82 -9.01
CA ARG A 165 -17.88 -5.70 -8.76
C ARG A 165 -18.96 -4.99 -7.95
N ALA A 166 -18.58 -4.33 -6.86
CA ALA A 166 -19.52 -3.61 -6.01
C ALA A 166 -20.24 -2.48 -6.76
N ARG A 167 -19.53 -1.76 -7.64
CA ARG A 167 -20.14 -0.76 -8.53
C ARG A 167 -21.17 -1.36 -9.50
N LYS A 168 -20.92 -2.55 -10.02
CA LYS A 168 -21.87 -3.24 -10.91
C LYS A 168 -23.11 -3.69 -10.14
N SER A 169 -22.94 -4.21 -8.93
CA SER A 169 -24.07 -4.60 -8.07
C SER A 169 -24.95 -3.41 -7.71
N ALA A 170 -24.37 -2.27 -7.35
CA ALA A 170 -25.14 -1.06 -7.00
C ALA A 170 -25.84 -0.37 -8.19
N GLN A 171 -25.60 -0.81 -9.43
CA GLN A 171 -26.25 -0.28 -10.64
C GLN A 171 -27.27 -1.24 -11.24
N ALA A 172 -27.36 -2.47 -10.72
CA ALA A 172 -28.29 -3.51 -11.15
C ALA A 172 -29.62 -3.37 -10.40
#